data_AF-E3RZB7-F1
#
_entry.id   AF-E3RZB7-F1
#
_cell.length_a   1.000
_cell.length_b   1.000
_cell.length_c   1.000
_cell.angle_alpha   90.00
_cell.angle_beta   90.00
_cell.angle_gamma   90.00
#
_symmetry.space_group_name_H-M   'P 1'
#
loop_
_entity.id
_entity.type
_entity.pdbx_description
1 polymer ?
#
loop_
_entity_poly.entity_id
_entity_poly.type
_entity_poly.pdbx_seq_one_letter_code
_entity_poly.pdbx_strand_id
1 'polypeptide(L)'
;LLAIVRAFEEWRPELAGVPDAVEVLTDHRGLEFFRTKRNLNRRQARWAEFLEEFDFRIQYRPGKQGTKPDSLTRRTGDLLDSVTDD
;
A
#
# COMPACT_ATOMS: atom_id res chain seq x y z
N LEU A 1 0.25 2.89 -4.14
CA LEU A 1 -1.18 3.13 -4.38
C LEU A 1 -1.84 1.98 -5.12
N LEU A 2 -1.37 1.62 -6.32
CA LEU A 2 -1.94 0.49 -7.08
C LEU A 2 -2.00 -0.80 -6.26
N ALA A 3 -0.92 -1.16 -5.56
CA ALA A 3 -0.90 -2.34 -4.70
C ALA A 3 -1.95 -2.29 -3.58
N ILE A 4 -2.21 -1.11 -3.02
CA ILE A 4 -3.26 -0.90 -2.00
C ILE A 4 -4.62 -1.12 -2.64
N VAL A 5 -4.92 -0.48 -3.78
CA VAL A 5 -6.19 -0.65 -4.49
C VAL A 5 -6.44 -2.13 -4.81
N ARG A 6 -5.45 -2.85 -5.34
CA ARG A 6 -5.57 -4.28 -5.64
C ARG A 6 -5.84 -5.13 -4.40
N ALA A 7 -5.19 -4.83 -3.28
CA ALA A 7 -5.48 -5.51 -2.02
C ALA A 7 -6.92 -5.27 -1.57
N PHE A 8 -7.43 -4.04 -1.67
CA PHE A 8 -8.81 -3.73 -1.30
C PHE A 8 -9.85 -4.31 -2.27
N GLU A 9 -9.51 -4.48 -3.56
CA GLU A 9 -10.35 -5.19 -4.52
C GLU A 9 -10.47 -6.68 -4.16
N GLU A 10 -9.35 -7.34 -3.84
CA GLU A 10 -9.31 -8.77 -3.50
C GLU A 10 -10.05 -9.07 -2.19
N TRP A 11 -9.79 -8.27 -1.16
CA TRP A 11 -10.32 -8.47 0.19
C TRP A 11 -11.60 -7.66 0.45
N ARG A 12 -12.30 -7.23 -0.61
CA ARG A 12 -13.52 -6.39 -0.48
C ARG A 12 -14.58 -7.03 0.43
N PRO A 13 -14.92 -8.33 0.32
CA PRO A 13 -15.93 -8.95 1.19
C PRO A 13 -15.57 -8.89 2.67
N GLU A 14 -14.29 -9.03 3.01
CA GLU A 14 -13.79 -9.04 4.37
C GLU A 14 -13.66 -7.63 4.95
N LEU A 15 -13.32 -6.64 4.10
CA LEU A 15 -13.07 -5.26 4.50
C LEU A 15 -14.33 -4.38 4.54
N ALA A 16 -15.35 -4.69 3.72
CA ALA A 16 -16.56 -3.85 3.58
C ALA A 16 -17.45 -3.79 4.85
N GLY A 17 -17.26 -4.70 5.81
CA GLY A 17 -18.06 -4.78 7.04
C GLY A 17 -17.28 -4.51 8.33
N VAL A 18 -16.03 -4.07 8.24
CA VAL A 18 -15.18 -3.88 9.42
C VAL A 18 -15.59 -2.59 10.13
N PRO A 19 -15.91 -2.63 11.44
CA PRO A 19 -16.29 -1.43 12.20
C PRO A 19 -15.09 -0.52 12.49
N ASP A 20 -13.88 -1.08 12.49
CA ASP A 20 -12.62 -0.40 12.74
C ASP A 20 -11.89 -0.02 11.44
N ALA A 21 -11.13 1.06 11.48
CA ALA A 21 -10.31 1.50 10.36
C ALA A 21 -9.20 0.48 10.04
N VAL A 22 -9.11 0.06 8.78
CA VAL A 22 -8.08 -0.85 8.27
C VAL A 22 -6.72 -0.14 8.24
N GLU A 23 -5.72 -0.67 8.94
CA GLU A 23 -4.36 -0.13 8.90
C GLU A 23 -3.58 -0.62 7.68
N VAL A 24 -3.14 0.32 6.84
CA VAL A 24 -2.34 0.06 5.65
C VAL A 24 -0.90 0.50 5.90
N LEU A 25 -0.02 -0.47 6.12
CA LEU A 25 1.41 -0.21 6.30
C LEU A 25 2.11 -0.17 4.93
N THR A 26 2.84 0.92 4.67
CA THR A 26 3.61 1.06 3.42
C THR A 26 4.98 1.67 3.67
N ASP A 27 5.98 1.22 2.92
CA ASP A 27 7.31 1.82 2.85
C ASP A 27 7.39 3.02 1.90
N HIS A 28 6.26 3.39 1.29
CA HIS A 28 6.19 4.51 0.37
C HIS A 28 5.62 5.76 1.08
N ARG A 29 6.50 6.56 1.68
CA ARG A 29 6.15 7.79 2.44
C ARG A 29 5.20 8.74 1.68
N GLY A 30 5.33 8.84 0.36
CA GLY A 30 4.44 9.69 -0.45
C GLY A 30 2.96 9.31 -0.46
N LEU A 31 2.59 8.13 0.08
CA LEU A 31 1.20 7.67 0.18
C LEU A 31 0.53 8.06 1.49
N GLU A 32 1.29 8.47 2.52
CA GLU A 32 0.75 8.91 3.81
C GLU A 32 -0.22 10.09 3.65
N PHE A 33 0.10 11.00 2.74
CA PHE A 33 -0.72 12.17 2.42
C PHE A 33 -1.69 11.95 1.26
N PHE A 34 -1.91 10.70 0.83
CA PHE A 34 -2.78 10.43 -0.32
C PHE A 34 -4.20 10.95 -0.11
N ARG A 35 -4.79 10.73 1.08
CA ARG A 35 -6.15 11.20 1.43
C ARG A 35 -6.27 12.73 1.47
N THR A 36 -5.20 13.46 1.80
CA THR A 36 -5.23 14.93 1.95
C THR A 36 -4.74 15.66 0.71
N LYS A 37 -4.30 14.95 -0.33
CA LYS A 37 -3.74 15.54 -1.54
C LYS A 37 -4.84 16.15 -2.41
N ARG A 38 -4.83 17.48 -2.53
CA ARG A 38 -5.79 18.24 -3.35
C ARG A 38 -5.73 17.99 -4.86
N ASN A 39 -4.56 17.63 -5.40
CA ASN A 39 -4.36 17.44 -6.84
C ASN A 39 -4.02 15.97 -7.14
N LEU A 40 -5.06 15.18 -7.35
CA LEU A 40 -4.97 13.80 -7.85
C LEU A 40 -5.07 13.80 -9.38
N ASN A 41 -4.23 13.00 -10.05
CA ASN A 41 -4.42 12.74 -11.48
C ASN A 41 -5.71 11.91 -11.68
N ARG A 42 -6.32 11.95 -12.87
CA ARG A 42 -7.59 11.24 -13.18
C ARG A 42 -7.60 9.77 -12.76
N ARG A 43 -6.48 9.06 -12.93
CA ARG A 43 -6.35 7.66 -12.49
C ARG A 43 -6.38 7.53 -10.97
N GLN A 44 -5.72 8.43 -10.25
CA GLN A 44 -5.69 8.45 -8.80
C GLN A 44 -7.04 8.86 -8.21
N ALA A 45 -7.77 9.76 -8.86
CA ALA A 45 -9.13 10.13 -8.46
C ALA A 45 -10.09 8.93 -8.52
N ARG A 46 -10.09 8.17 -9.63
CA ARG A 46 -10.90 6.93 -9.72
C ARG A 46 -10.55 5.91 -8.64
N TRP A 47 -9.27 5.79 -8.29
CA TRP A 47 -8.85 4.92 -7.20
C TRP A 47 -9.25 5.46 -5.83
N ALA A 48 -9.27 6.78 -5.65
CA ALA A 48 -9.76 7.40 -4.43
C ALA A 48 -11.26 7.15 -4.25
N GLU A 49 -12.07 7.33 -5.30
CA GLU A 49 -13.51 7.03 -5.31
C GLU A 49 -13.80 5.59 -4.87
N PHE A 50 -13.07 4.61 -5.39
CA PHE A 50 -13.20 3.22 -4.94
C PHE A 50 -12.81 3.02 -3.47
N LEU A 51 -11.71 3.66 -3.05
CA LEU A 51 -11.21 3.53 -1.67
C LEU A 51 -12.09 4.27 -0.65
N GLU A 52 -12.94 5.22 -1.06
CA GLU A 52 -13.90 5.90 -0.18
C GLU A 52 -14.97 4.95 0.38
N GLU A 53 -15.19 3.78 -0.23
CA GLU A 53 -16.08 2.73 0.30
C GLU A 53 -15.57 2.10 1.61
N PHE A 54 -14.30 2.32 1.98
CA PHE A 54 -13.66 1.66 3.12
C PHE A 54 -13.11 2.69 4.12
N ASP A 55 -13.19 2.35 5.42
CA ASP A 55 -12.43 3.09 6.43
C ASP A 55 -11.02 2.50 6.56
N PHE A 56 -9.99 3.29 6.25
CA PHE A 56 -8.61 2.86 6.31
C PHE A 56 -7.66 4.02 6.64
N ARG A 57 -6.50 3.69 7.19
CA ARG A 57 -5.42 4.64 7.53
C ARG A 57 -4.10 4.16 6.96
N ILE A 58 -3.44 5.00 6.17
CA ILE A 58 -2.11 4.71 5.63
C ILE A 58 -1.07 5.18 6.64
N GLN A 59 -0.21 4.28 7.09
CA GLN A 59 0.94 4.59 7.95
C GLN A 59 2.24 4.24 7.24
N TYR A 60 3.18 5.18 7.24
CA TYR A 60 4.51 4.93 6.71
C TYR A 60 5.32 4.07 7.69
N ARG A 61 5.91 2.98 7.20
CA ARG A 61 6.87 2.15 7.92
C ARG A 61 8.15 2.01 7.10
N PRO A 62 9.33 2.39 7.64
CA PRO A 62 10.59 2.27 6.90
C PRO A 62 10.85 0.84 6.42
N GLY A 63 11.35 0.68 5.19
CA GLY A 63 11.54 -0.63 4.53
C GLY A 63 12.38 -1.63 5.34
N LYS A 64 13.31 -1.17 6.19
CA LYS A 64 14.06 -2.00 7.14
C LYS A 64 13.17 -2.79 8.12
N GLN A 65 11.95 -2.32 8.35
CA GLN A 65 10.95 -2.98 9.19
C GLN A 65 9.80 -3.60 8.38
N GLY A 66 9.79 -3.40 7.06
CA GLY A 66 8.76 -3.87 6.11
C GLY A 66 9.14 -5.15 5.36
N THR A 67 10.08 -5.94 5.88
CA THR A 67 10.73 -7.05 5.16
C THR A 67 9.76 -8.12 4.64
N LYS A 68 8.63 -8.35 5.34
CA LYS A 68 7.65 -9.38 4.95
C LYS A 68 7.00 -9.09 3.59
N PRO A 69 6.25 -7.99 3.39
CA PRO A 69 5.69 -7.68 2.07
C PRO A 69 6.78 -7.44 1.01
N ASP A 70 7.91 -6.85 1.38
CA ASP A 70 9.01 -6.59 0.44
C ASP A 70 9.63 -7.87 -0.15
N SER A 71 9.65 -8.96 0.63
CA SER A 71 10.06 -10.28 0.13
C SER A 71 9.08 -10.90 -0.88
N LEU A 72 7.79 -10.53 -0.83
CA LEU A 72 6.77 -10.99 -1.76
C LEU A 72 6.76 -10.19 -3.08
N THR A 73 7.24 -8.95 -3.04
CA THR A 73 7.34 -8.09 -4.23
C THR A 73 8.64 -8.26 -5.01
N ARG A 74 9.72 -8.70 -4.34
CA ARG A 74 11.02 -8.96 -4.97
C ARG A 74 10.99 -10.28 -5.77
N ARG A 75 11.43 -10.23 -7.02
CA ARG A 75 11.62 -11.45 -7.83
C ARG A 75 12.98 -12.07 -7.48
N THR A 76 13.12 -13.38 -7.63
CA THR A 76 14.32 -14.15 -7.24
C THR A 76 15.65 -13.60 -7.76
N GLY A 77 15.64 -12.82 -8.85
CA GLY A 77 16.83 -12.15 -9.40
C GLY A 77 17.31 -10.93 -8.60
N ASP A 78 16.43 -10.24 -7.86
CA ASP A 78 16.78 -9.01 -7.14
C ASP A 78 17.49 -9.27 -5.80
N LEU A 79 17.54 -10.52 -5.34
CA LEU A 79 18.20 -10.91 -4.09
C LEU A 79 19.72 -11.09 -4.24
N LEU A 80 20.20 -11.34 -5.46
CA LEU A 80 21.59 -11.70 -5.74
C LEU A 80 22.56 -10.50 -5.70
N ASP A 81 22.08 -9.27 -5.91
CA ASP A 81 22.92 -8.06 -5.89
C ASP A 81 23.20 -7.53 -4.47
N SER A 82 22.67 -8.18 -3.43
CA SER A 82 22.88 -7.76 -2.02
C SER A 82 23.86 -8.62 -1.23
N VAL A 83 24.52 -9.60 -1.88
CA VAL A 83 25.39 -10.59 -1.22
C VAL A 83 26.87 -10.47 -1.63
N THR A 84 27.25 -9.51 -2.47
CA THR A 84 28.67 -9.27 -2.80
C THR A 84 29.07 -7.83 -2.53
N ASP A 85 29.33 -7.53 -1.26
CA ASP A 85 30.28 -6.50 -0.85
C ASP A 85 30.89 -6.98 0.49
N ASP A 86 31.93 -7.79 0.37
CA ASP A 86 32.96 -8.09 1.39
C ASP A 86 34.33 -7.89 0.72
#